data_AF-A0A2K9K4C3-F1
#
_entry.id   AF-A0A2K9K4C3-F1
#
_cell.length_a   1.000
_cell.length_b   1.000
_cell.length_c   1.000
_cell.angle_alpha   90.00
_cell.angle_beta   90.00
_cell.angle_gamma   90.00
#
_symmetry.space_group_name_H-M   'P 1'
#
loop_
_entity.id
_entity.type
_entity.pdbx_description
1 polymer ?
#
loop_
_entity_poly.entity_id
_entity_poly.type
_entity_poly.pdbx_seq_one_letter_code
_entity_poly.pdbx_strand_id
1 'polypeptide(L)'
;MFGAVIKYLYSQTRQELHSALTVLVFAAAYGIGFLFLWLIFPLFGWQFNVNFELSGYFIGCIGSGELARGIAKLTLPIKHSKGSHVTNAIAGATTVGLFWLCVTLKWNNELWTVPIAFIVGGFFYISLEFAQRFDNWCNSKI
;
A
#
# COMPACT_ATOMS: atom_id res chain seq x y z
N MET A 1 -9.86 16.95 -17.43
CA MET A 1 -10.27 15.57 -17.81
C MET A 1 -9.94 14.56 -16.72
N PHE A 2 -8.71 14.53 -16.19
CA PHE A 2 -8.29 13.61 -15.12
C PHE A 2 -9.19 13.64 -13.86
N GLY A 3 -9.55 14.83 -13.37
CA GLY A 3 -10.44 14.95 -12.20
C GLY A 3 -11.85 14.40 -12.40
N ALA A 4 -12.40 14.46 -13.62
CA ALA A 4 -13.71 13.89 -13.93
C ALA A 4 -13.68 12.36 -13.95
N VAL A 5 -12.59 11.78 -14.48
CA VAL A 5 -12.35 10.33 -14.48
C VAL A 5 -12.18 9.82 -13.05
N ILE A 6 -11.38 10.51 -12.21
CA ILE A 6 -11.24 10.17 -10.79
C ILE A 6 -12.59 10.22 -10.09
N LYS A 7 -13.35 11.30 -10.24
CA LYS A 7 -14.66 11.43 -9.60
C LYS A 7 -15.61 10.31 -10.02
N TYR A 8 -15.60 9.93 -11.31
CA TYR A 8 -16.36 8.80 -11.81
C TYR A 8 -15.92 7.47 -11.18
N LEU A 9 -14.61 7.18 -11.19
CA LEU A 9 -14.04 5.97 -10.58
C LEU A 9 -14.42 5.84 -9.10
N TYR A 10 -14.27 6.90 -8.32
CA TYR A 10 -14.65 6.89 -6.90
C TYR A 10 -16.16 6.72 -6.70
N SER A 11 -17.00 7.34 -7.54
CA SER A 11 -18.46 7.21 -7.44
C SER A 11 -18.98 5.79 -7.71
N GLN A 12 -18.25 5.00 -8.51
CA GLN A 12 -18.62 3.63 -8.88
C GLN A 12 -17.93 2.58 -8.00
N THR A 13 -16.94 2.98 -7.20
CA THR A 13 -16.16 2.06 -6.36
C THR A 13 -16.84 1.91 -5.00
N ARG A 14 -16.93 0.69 -4.47
CA ARG A 14 -17.45 0.50 -3.11
C ARG A 14 -16.53 1.15 -2.07
N GLN A 15 -17.11 1.59 -0.95
CA GLN A 15 -16.35 2.28 0.10
C GLN A 15 -15.20 1.42 0.66
N GLU A 16 -15.34 0.09 0.70
CA GLU A 16 -14.26 -0.79 1.18
C GLU A 16 -13.03 -0.81 0.25
N LEU A 17 -13.20 -0.47 -1.03
CA LEU A 17 -12.16 -0.51 -2.06
C LEU A 17 -11.57 0.88 -2.36
N HIS A 18 -12.08 1.94 -1.73
CA HIS A 18 -11.61 3.30 -1.93
C HIS A 18 -10.11 3.45 -1.62
N SER A 19 -9.59 2.80 -0.58
CA SER A 19 -8.16 2.86 -0.24
C SER A 19 -7.29 2.27 -1.34
N ALA A 20 -7.68 1.14 -1.94
CA ALA A 20 -6.96 0.52 -3.04
C ALA A 20 -6.96 1.43 -4.29
N LEU A 21 -8.10 2.04 -4.60
CA LEU A 21 -8.22 3.01 -5.67
C LEU A 21 -7.36 4.26 -5.42
N THR A 22 -7.29 4.72 -4.17
CA THR A 22 -6.46 5.85 -3.74
C THR A 22 -4.99 5.59 -4.00
N VAL A 23 -4.49 4.41 -3.61
CA VAL A 23 -3.11 4.00 -3.87
C VAL A 23 -2.83 3.98 -5.38
N LEU A 24 -3.76 3.45 -6.19
CA LEU A 24 -3.59 3.39 -7.64
C LEU A 24 -3.52 4.79 -8.29
N VAL A 25 -4.39 5.71 -7.88
CA VAL A 25 -4.39 7.09 -8.37
C VAL A 25 -3.11 7.82 -7.99
N PHE A 26 -2.67 7.71 -6.73
CA PHE A 26 -1.41 8.32 -6.29
C PHE A 26 -0.20 7.70 -6.99
N ALA A 27 -0.14 6.37 -7.11
CA ALA A 27 0.93 5.68 -7.83
C ALA A 27 1.06 6.17 -9.28
N ALA A 28 -0.07 6.30 -9.98
CA ALA A 28 -0.08 6.83 -11.35
C ALA A 28 0.39 8.30 -11.40
N ALA A 29 -0.07 9.15 -10.48
CA ALA A 29 0.35 10.55 -10.41
C ALA A 29 1.86 10.70 -10.12
N TYR A 30 2.39 9.95 -9.13
CA TYR A 30 3.81 9.94 -8.82
C TYR A 30 4.65 9.36 -9.96
N GLY A 31 4.16 8.32 -10.64
CA GLY A 31 4.82 7.74 -11.81
C GLY A 31 4.94 8.74 -12.97
N ILE A 32 3.88 9.49 -13.25
CA ILE A 32 3.90 10.54 -14.28
C ILE A 32 4.85 11.67 -13.88
N GLY A 33 4.79 12.14 -12.62
CA GLY A 33 5.69 13.17 -12.11
C GLY A 33 7.16 12.75 -12.23
N PHE A 34 7.46 11.50 -11.93
CA PHE A 34 8.79 10.94 -12.11
C PHE A 34 9.22 10.89 -13.58
N LEU A 35 8.39 10.41 -14.50
CA LEU A 35 8.72 10.41 -15.94
C LEU A 35 9.06 11.81 -16.42
N PHE A 36 8.35 12.82 -15.93
CA PHE A 36 8.62 14.22 -16.23
C PHE A 36 9.99 14.67 -15.69
N LEU A 37 10.31 14.36 -14.42
CA LEU A 37 11.61 14.66 -13.83
C LEU A 37 12.75 13.91 -14.55
N TRP A 38 12.53 12.66 -14.92
CA TRP A 38 13.49 11.84 -15.67
C TRP A 38 13.81 12.43 -17.05
N LEU A 39 12.83 13.03 -17.72
CA LEU A 39 13.05 13.71 -19.00
C LEU A 39 13.78 15.05 -18.83
N ILE A 40 13.51 15.76 -17.74
CA ILE A 40 14.00 17.13 -17.54
C ILE A 40 15.39 17.16 -16.91
N PHE A 41 15.66 16.31 -15.92
CA PHE A 41 16.90 16.36 -15.13
C PHE A 41 18.17 16.13 -15.97
N PRO A 42 18.18 15.23 -16.97
CA PRO A 42 19.30 15.11 -17.89
C PRO A 42 19.62 16.40 -18.64
N LEU A 43 18.63 17.26 -18.92
CA LEU A 43 18.85 18.56 -19.58
C LEU A 43 19.64 19.55 -18.71
N PHE A 44 19.64 19.33 -17.39
CA PHE A 44 20.38 20.14 -16.41
C PHE A 44 21.64 19.43 -15.89
N GLY A 45 22.02 18.30 -16.47
CA GLY A 45 23.17 17.50 -16.02
C GLY A 45 22.95 16.81 -14.67
N TRP A 46 21.71 16.72 -14.19
CA TRP A 46 21.38 16.05 -12.93
C TRP A 46 21.09 14.57 -13.19
N GLN A 47 21.69 13.69 -12.38
CA GLN A 47 21.45 12.25 -12.45
C GLN A 47 20.52 11.81 -11.31
N PHE A 48 19.40 11.17 -11.67
CA PHE A 48 18.42 10.66 -10.71
C PHE A 48 18.75 9.21 -10.35
N ASN A 49 19.41 9.00 -9.20
CA ASN A 49 19.81 7.67 -8.73
C ASN A 49 18.80 7.09 -7.71
N VAL A 50 17.54 6.96 -8.14
CA VAL A 50 16.49 6.32 -7.34
C VAL A 50 16.21 4.94 -7.91
N ASN A 51 16.25 3.90 -7.07
CA ASN A 51 15.84 2.55 -7.45
C ASN A 51 14.31 2.49 -7.59
N PHE A 52 13.84 2.95 -8.75
CA PHE A 52 12.42 3.10 -9.06
C PHE A 52 11.72 1.75 -9.22
N GLU A 53 12.46 0.71 -9.60
CA GLU A 53 11.94 -0.66 -9.66
C GLU A 53 11.55 -1.16 -8.27
N LEU A 54 12.42 -1.00 -7.27
CA LEU A 54 12.12 -1.34 -5.88
C LEU A 54 10.95 -0.51 -5.32
N SER A 55 10.93 0.78 -5.64
CA SER A 55 9.85 1.69 -5.23
C SER A 55 8.51 1.32 -5.87
N GLY A 56 8.53 0.91 -7.14
CA GLY A 56 7.37 0.42 -7.87
C GLY A 56 6.83 -0.89 -7.28
N TYR A 57 7.71 -1.84 -6.94
CA TYR A 57 7.30 -3.05 -6.22
C TYR A 57 6.67 -2.72 -4.86
N PHE A 58 7.24 -1.79 -4.11
CA PHE A 58 6.70 -1.37 -2.82
C PHE A 58 5.29 -0.78 -2.94
N ILE A 59 5.09 0.18 -3.84
CA ILE A 59 3.80 0.82 -4.08
C ILE A 59 2.75 -0.19 -4.59
N GLY A 60 3.15 -1.07 -5.52
CA GLY A 60 2.28 -2.13 -6.03
C GLY A 60 1.80 -3.08 -4.92
N CYS A 61 2.70 -3.42 -3.98
CA CYS A 61 2.37 -4.28 -2.85
C CYS A 61 1.50 -3.58 -1.78
N ILE A 62 1.64 -2.26 -1.60
CA ILE A 62 0.69 -1.48 -0.80
C ILE A 62 -0.71 -1.56 -1.43
N GLY A 63 -0.79 -1.38 -2.75
CA GLY A 63 -2.05 -1.47 -3.49
C GLY A 63 -2.72 -2.83 -3.37
N SER A 64 -1.96 -3.92 -3.49
CA SER A 64 -2.48 -5.29 -3.33
C SER A 64 -2.93 -5.58 -1.88
N GLY A 65 -2.24 -5.04 -0.88
CA GLY A 65 -2.67 -5.16 0.53
C GLY A 65 -3.95 -4.39 0.84
N GLU A 66 -4.11 -3.17 0.32
CA GLU A 66 -5.36 -2.42 0.47
C GLU A 66 -6.52 -3.08 -0.30
N LEU A 67 -6.24 -3.71 -1.44
CA LEU A 67 -7.23 -4.53 -2.17
C LEU A 67 -7.64 -5.74 -1.33
N ALA A 68 -6.68 -6.47 -0.77
CA ALA A 68 -6.93 -7.62 0.11
C ALA A 68 -7.73 -7.22 1.36
N ARG A 69 -7.44 -6.04 1.94
CA ARG A 69 -8.23 -5.46 3.03
C ARG A 69 -9.68 -5.22 2.62
N GLY A 70 -9.89 -4.59 1.45
CA GLY A 70 -11.22 -4.33 0.91
C GLY A 70 -12.02 -5.61 0.67
N ILE A 71 -11.38 -6.62 0.07
CA ILE A 71 -11.99 -7.94 -0.16
C ILE A 71 -12.31 -8.63 1.18
N ALA A 72 -11.41 -8.58 2.16
CA ALA A 72 -11.63 -9.17 3.48
C ALA A 72 -12.81 -8.52 4.23
N LYS A 73 -13.00 -7.20 4.06
CA LYS A 73 -14.17 -6.49 4.61
C LYS A 73 -15.49 -6.90 3.95
N LEU A 74 -15.45 -7.31 2.67
CA LEU A 74 -16.63 -7.81 1.96
C LEU A 74 -17.00 -9.25 2.35
N THR A 75 -16.03 -10.07 2.75
CA THR A 75 -16.23 -11.49 3.06
C THR A 75 -16.43 -11.78 4.55
N LEU A 76 -15.87 -10.96 5.44
CA LEU A 76 -15.97 -11.17 6.89
C LEU A 76 -17.17 -10.42 7.49
N PRO A 77 -17.97 -11.06 8.38
CA PRO A 77 -19.12 -10.41 9.00
C PRO A 77 -18.69 -9.25 9.91
N ILE A 78 -19.22 -8.05 9.61
CA ILE A 78 -18.84 -6.72 10.14
C ILE A 78 -19.16 -6.52 11.65
N LYS A 79 -19.57 -7.56 12.38
CA LYS A 79 -20.26 -7.38 13.68
C LYS A 79 -19.39 -6.93 14.87
N HIS A 80 -18.06 -6.81 14.74
CA HIS A 80 -17.23 -6.39 15.87
C HIS A 80 -16.09 -5.44 15.47
N SER A 81 -15.79 -4.48 16.34
CA SER A 81 -14.54 -3.70 16.41
C SER A 81 -13.26 -4.55 16.24
N LYS A 82 -13.34 -5.85 16.55
CA LYS A 82 -12.28 -6.86 16.32
C LYS A 82 -12.05 -7.23 14.84
N GLY A 83 -13.01 -7.02 13.94
CA GLY A 83 -12.86 -7.23 12.49
C GLY A 83 -11.88 -6.26 11.83
N SER A 84 -11.61 -5.11 12.47
CA SER A 84 -10.59 -4.15 12.04
C SER A 84 -9.18 -4.75 12.07
N HIS A 85 -8.85 -5.45 13.16
CA HIS A 85 -7.51 -6.01 13.35
C HIS A 85 -7.20 -7.13 12.36
N VAL A 86 -8.17 -8.00 12.08
CA VAL A 86 -8.02 -9.09 11.11
C VAL A 86 -7.84 -8.55 9.70
N THR A 87 -8.67 -7.57 9.30
CA THR A 87 -8.57 -6.97 7.96
C THR A 87 -7.26 -6.17 7.78
N ASN A 88 -6.77 -5.51 8.83
CA ASN A 88 -5.45 -4.85 8.82
C ASN A 88 -4.29 -5.85 8.81
N ALA A 89 -4.41 -6.96 9.54
CA ALA A 89 -3.41 -8.03 9.51
C ALA A 89 -3.31 -8.66 8.11
N ILE A 90 -4.45 -8.91 7.45
CA ILE A 90 -4.50 -9.39 6.07
C ILE A 90 -3.81 -8.38 5.14
N ALA A 91 -4.13 -7.10 5.28
CA ALA A 91 -3.51 -6.04 4.47
C ALA A 91 -1.99 -6.04 4.61
N GLY A 92 -1.48 -6.05 5.85
CA GLY A 92 -0.04 -6.02 6.12
C GLY A 92 0.68 -7.28 5.69
N ALA A 93 0.08 -8.46 5.93
CA ALA A 93 0.62 -9.73 5.50
C ALA A 93 0.73 -9.78 3.97
N THR A 94 -0.31 -9.34 3.25
CA THR A 94 -0.29 -9.26 1.78
C THR A 94 0.72 -8.24 1.28
N THR A 95 0.81 -7.04 1.87
CA THR A 95 1.77 -6.01 1.42
C THR A 95 3.21 -6.44 1.64
N VAL A 96 3.60 -6.79 2.86
CA VAL A 96 5.00 -7.12 3.17
C VAL A 96 5.38 -8.48 2.60
N GLY A 97 4.46 -9.45 2.64
CA GLY A 97 4.68 -10.78 2.08
C GLY A 97 4.89 -10.76 0.56
N LEU A 98 4.03 -10.06 -0.19
CA LEU A 98 4.21 -9.92 -1.64
C LEU A 98 5.44 -9.09 -1.98
N PHE A 99 5.71 -8.02 -1.22
CA PHE A 99 6.92 -7.21 -1.45
C PHE A 99 8.18 -8.05 -1.28
N TRP A 100 8.26 -8.81 -0.18
CA TRP A 100 9.40 -9.68 0.07
C TRP A 100 9.49 -10.83 -0.93
N LEU A 101 8.36 -11.38 -1.39
CA LEU A 101 8.33 -12.36 -2.47
C LEU A 101 8.91 -11.77 -3.77
N CYS A 102 8.48 -10.56 -4.18
CA CYS A 102 9.03 -9.87 -5.35
C CYS A 102 10.53 -9.62 -5.21
N VAL A 103 10.97 -9.17 -4.04
CA VAL A 103 12.39 -8.94 -3.75
C VAL A 103 13.19 -10.26 -3.81
N THR A 104 12.64 -11.33 -3.25
CA THR A 104 13.27 -12.66 -3.21
C THR A 104 13.42 -13.25 -4.61
N LEU A 105 12.37 -13.15 -5.44
CA LEU A 105 12.40 -13.62 -6.83
C LEU A 105 13.33 -12.80 -7.71
N LYS A 106 13.43 -11.48 -7.49
CA LYS A 106 14.24 -10.58 -8.32
C LYS A 106 15.73 -10.59 -7.93
N TRP A 107 16.03 -10.62 -6.64
CA TRP A 107 17.40 -10.53 -6.09
C TRP A 107 17.92 -11.85 -5.52
N ASN A 108 17.24 -12.97 -5.79
CA ASN A 108 17.71 -14.33 -5.48
C ASN A 108 17.98 -14.56 -3.98
N ASN A 109 17.12 -14.01 -3.12
CA ASN A 109 17.17 -14.32 -1.68
C ASN A 109 16.58 -15.71 -1.39
N GLU A 110 16.74 -16.20 -0.16
CA GLU A 110 16.27 -17.52 0.23
C GLU A 110 14.74 -17.57 0.40
N LEU A 111 14.06 -18.43 -0.37
CA LEU A 111 12.59 -18.52 -0.43
C LEU A 111 11.91 -18.84 0.92
N TRP A 112 12.62 -19.49 1.85
CA TRP A 112 12.07 -19.82 3.18
C TRP A 112 11.80 -18.57 4.04
N THR A 113 12.36 -17.42 3.68
CA THR A 113 12.13 -16.14 4.37
C THR A 113 10.75 -15.54 4.04
N VAL A 114 10.10 -15.99 2.97
CA VAL A 114 8.80 -15.45 2.52
C VAL A 114 7.69 -15.69 3.55
N PRO A 115 7.44 -16.90 4.09
CA PRO A 115 6.44 -17.11 5.15
C PRO A 115 6.65 -16.20 6.38
N ILE A 116 7.90 -15.93 6.76
CA ILE A 116 8.23 -15.05 7.89
C ILE A 116 7.82 -13.61 7.57
N ALA A 117 8.09 -13.14 6.35
CA ALA A 117 7.70 -11.80 5.91
C ALA A 117 6.18 -11.58 5.95
N PHE A 118 5.37 -12.61 5.64
CA PHE A 118 3.91 -12.54 5.80
C PHE A 118 3.50 -12.34 7.27
N ILE A 119 4.10 -13.09 8.20
CA ILE A 119 3.81 -12.97 9.65
C ILE A 119 4.22 -11.60 10.17
N VAL A 120 5.46 -11.16 9.83
CA VAL A 120 5.99 -9.85 10.22
C VAL A 120 5.12 -8.72 9.67
N GLY A 121 4.67 -8.84 8.41
CA GLY A 121 3.77 -7.88 7.79
C GLY A 121 2.44 -7.71 8.52
N GLY A 122 1.81 -8.82 8.90
CA GLY A 122 0.57 -8.80 9.66
C GLY A 122 0.74 -8.11 11.02
N PHE A 123 1.80 -8.46 11.76
CA PHE A 123 2.12 -7.83 13.05
C PHE A 123 2.44 -6.33 12.92
N PHE A 124 3.17 -5.95 11.88
CA PHE A 124 3.54 -4.55 11.62
C PHE A 124 2.29 -3.68 11.42
N TYR A 125 1.34 -4.11 10.61
CA TYR A 125 0.11 -3.33 10.34
C TYR A 125 -0.83 -3.27 11.56
N ILE A 126 -0.89 -4.33 12.38
CA ILE A 126 -1.59 -4.27 13.66
C ILE A 126 -0.92 -3.23 14.58
N SER A 127 0.42 -3.24 14.65
CA SER A 127 1.18 -2.30 15.49
C SER A 127 0.99 -0.85 15.04
N LEU A 128 0.95 -0.60 13.72
CA LEU A 128 0.62 0.71 13.15
C LEU A 128 -0.80 1.17 13.55
N GLU A 129 -1.78 0.28 13.53
CA GLU A 129 -3.14 0.60 13.98
C GLU A 129 -3.15 1.01 15.46
N PHE A 130 -2.40 0.29 16.31
CA PHE A 130 -2.26 0.65 17.73
C PHE A 130 -1.57 2.00 17.91
N ALA A 131 -0.50 2.27 17.17
CA ALA A 131 0.21 3.55 17.20
C ALA A 131 -0.71 4.71 16.80
N GLN A 132 -1.51 4.54 15.75
CA GLN A 132 -2.46 5.56 15.30
C GLN A 132 -3.58 5.81 16.31
N ARG A 133 -4.10 4.76 16.95
CA ARG A 133 -5.09 4.91 18.03
C ARG A 133 -4.51 5.62 19.25
N PHE A 134 -3.25 5.34 19.58
CA PHE A 134 -2.54 6.02 20.67
C PHE A 134 -2.35 7.51 20.36
N ASP A 135 -1.91 7.85 19.15
CA ASP A 135 -1.73 9.24 18.72
C ASP A 135 -3.05 10.03 18.75
N ASN A 136 -4.14 9.44 18.24
CA ASN A 136 -5.47 10.05 18.32
C ASN A 136 -5.93 10.30 19.76
N TRP A 137 -5.60 9.41 20.70
CA TRP A 137 -5.92 9.58 22.12
C TRP A 137 -5.10 10.69 22.78
N CYS A 138 -3.83 10.84 22.40
CA CYS A 138 -3.00 11.95 22.84
C CYS A 138 -3.56 13.29 22.33
N ASN A 139 -3.92 13.35 21.04
CA ASN A 139 -4.43 14.57 20.41
C ASN A 139 -5.87 14.91 20.79
N SER A 140 -6.69 13.96 21.26
CA SER A 140 -8.04 14.24 21.76
C SER A 140 -8.08 14.81 23.18
N LYS A 141 -6.94 14.83 23.87
CA LYS A 141 -6.80 15.34 25.25
C LYS A 141 -6.22 16.75 25.33
N ILE A 142 -5.87 17.34 24.19
CA ILE A 142 -5.43 18.73 24.03
C ILE A 142 -6.63 19.55 23.55
#